data_AF-A0A7S2V7X5-F1
#
_entry.id   AF-A0A7S2V7X5-F1
#
_cell.length_a   1.000
_cell.length_b   1.000
_cell.length_c   1.000
_cell.angle_alpha   90.00
_cell.angle_beta   90.00
_cell.angle_gamma   90.00
#
_symmetry.space_group_name_H-M   'P 1'
#
loop_
_entity.id
_entity.type
_entity.pdbx_description
1 polymer ?
#
loop_
_entity_poly.entity_id
_entity_poly.type
_entity_poly.pdbx_seq_one_letter_code
_entity_poly.pdbx_strand_id
1 'polypeptide(L)'
;MDCRGKQFRLHTVPLTQIRPFVTNEIILAQHRDQLDPDDNHIDIKVTRALEEEVRLMILNAKEKQEDLFDEARIAGSNVMDVIAEQQRRYSDTKDHPVLRCTLVHPEKVLTRVRVEHSGFSTLNNQRFGAKFVDEIANSDNILLFHRKKSLAAGGASGPRGSKSAAGRKMD
;
A
#
# COMPACT_ATOMS: atom_id res chain seq x y z
N MET A 1 -20.66 -17.68 -8.19
CA MET A 1 -20.80 -19.08 -7.73
C MET A 1 -22.02 -19.65 -8.44
N ASP A 2 -21.85 -20.68 -9.26
CA ASP A 2 -22.96 -21.43 -9.87
C ASP A 2 -23.17 -22.73 -9.09
N CYS A 3 -24.41 -23.04 -8.70
CA CYS A 3 -24.76 -24.25 -7.95
C CYS A 3 -25.75 -25.07 -8.77
N ARG A 4 -25.40 -26.32 -9.08
CA ARG A 4 -26.28 -27.28 -9.74
C ARG A 4 -26.41 -28.54 -8.89
N GLY A 5 -27.53 -28.66 -8.18
CA GLY A 5 -27.77 -29.77 -7.25
C GLY A 5 -26.74 -29.78 -6.11
N LYS A 6 -25.92 -30.84 -6.03
CA LYS A 6 -24.85 -30.98 -5.02
C LYS A 6 -23.48 -30.46 -5.49
N GLN A 7 -23.36 -30.04 -6.75
CA GLN A 7 -22.11 -29.53 -7.31
C GLN A 7 -22.14 -28.02 -7.38
N PHE A 8 -21.02 -27.37 -7.06
CA PHE A 8 -20.84 -25.93 -7.23
C PHE A 8 -19.58 -25.62 -8.03
N ARG A 9 -19.64 -24.56 -8.83
CA ARG A 9 -18.51 -24.00 -9.59
C ARG A 9 -18.26 -22.57 -9.13
N LEU A 10 -17.03 -22.33 -8.70
CA LEU A 10 -16.54 -21.00 -8.35
C LEU A 10 -15.85 -20.42 -9.58
N HIS A 11 -16.28 -19.21 -9.96
CA HIS A 11 -15.64 -18.41 -10.99
C HIS A 11 -15.09 -17.16 -10.31
N THR A 12 -13.79 -16.94 -10.45
CA THR A 12 -13.13 -15.73 -9.96
C THR A 12 -13.47 -14.59 -10.89
N VAL A 13 -13.98 -13.50 -10.34
CA VAL A 13 -14.19 -12.25 -11.07
C VAL A 13 -13.28 -11.20 -10.43
N PRO A 14 -12.23 -10.73 -11.13
CA PRO A 14 -11.35 -9.70 -10.60
C PRO A 14 -12.11 -8.39 -10.38
N LEU A 15 -11.73 -7.65 -9.34
CA LEU A 15 -12.39 -6.42 -8.93
C LEU A 15 -11.69 -5.21 -9.56
N THR A 16 -12.37 -4.51 -10.46
CA THR A 16 -11.86 -3.35 -11.19
C THR A 16 -11.88 -2.06 -10.38
N GLN A 17 -12.64 -1.99 -9.28
CA GLN A 17 -12.80 -0.76 -8.51
C GLN A 17 -11.81 -0.61 -7.35
N ILE A 18 -10.88 -1.57 -7.20
CA ILE A 18 -9.91 -1.58 -6.11
C ILE A 18 -8.63 -0.88 -6.58
N ARG A 19 -8.14 0.03 -5.75
CA ARG A 19 -6.86 0.70 -5.96
C ARG A 19 -5.70 -0.29 -5.79
N PRO A 20 -4.70 -0.28 -6.69
CA PRO A 20 -3.54 -1.16 -6.58
C PRO A 20 -2.75 -0.83 -5.31
N PHE A 21 -2.20 -1.87 -4.70
CA PHE A 21 -1.34 -1.75 -3.53
C PHE A 21 -0.03 -2.49 -3.77
N VAL A 22 1.08 -1.77 -3.69
CA VAL A 22 2.42 -2.34 -3.89
C VAL A 22 3.27 -2.14 -2.65
N THR A 23 3.94 -3.22 -2.26
CA THR A 23 4.84 -3.24 -1.11
C THR A 23 6.20 -3.75 -1.52
N ASN A 24 7.27 -3.14 -1.02
CA ASN A 24 8.64 -3.64 -1.20
C ASN A 24 9.46 -3.48 0.08
N GLU A 25 10.56 -4.23 0.18
CA GLU A 25 11.52 -4.16 1.28
C GLU A 25 12.91 -3.84 0.74
N ILE A 26 13.53 -2.80 1.30
CA ILE A 26 14.84 -2.29 0.89
C ILE A 26 15.77 -2.33 2.10
N ILE A 27 16.94 -2.92 1.92
CA ILE A 27 17.99 -2.96 2.93
C ILE A 27 19.09 -2.00 2.52
N LEU A 28 19.23 -0.87 3.23
CA LEU A 28 20.24 0.14 2.90
C LEU A 28 21.67 -0.41 3.06
N ALA A 29 21.86 -1.35 4.00
CA ALA A 29 23.16 -1.99 4.21
C ALA A 29 23.64 -2.85 3.03
N GLN A 30 22.74 -3.37 2.18
CA GLN A 30 23.11 -4.13 0.98
C GLN A 30 23.59 -3.23 -0.16
N HIS A 31 23.24 -1.94 -0.11
CA HIS A 31 23.57 -0.96 -1.15
C HIS A 31 24.80 -0.12 -0.78
N ARG A 32 25.69 -0.66 0.07
CA ARG A 32 26.90 0.02 0.55
C ARG A 32 27.89 0.38 -0.56
N ASP A 33 27.81 -0.26 -1.72
CA ASP A 33 28.61 0.08 -2.90
C ASP A 33 28.29 1.51 -3.43
N GLN A 34 27.09 2.02 -3.15
CA GLN A 34 26.62 3.34 -3.60
C GLN A 34 26.37 4.32 -2.44
N LEU A 35 26.20 3.80 -1.23
CA LEU A 35 25.83 4.53 -0.02
C LEU A 35 26.88 4.31 1.08
N ASP A 36 27.80 5.27 1.22
CA ASP A 36 28.78 5.29 2.31
C ASP A 36 28.17 5.97 3.55
N PRO A 37 28.05 5.27 4.70
CA PRO A 37 27.56 5.82 5.98
C PRO A 37 28.24 7.11 6.44
N ASP A 38 29.52 7.29 6.09
CA ASP A 38 30.34 8.38 6.62
C ASP A 38 30.34 9.63 5.73
N ASP A 39 29.60 9.63 4.62
CA ASP A 39 29.47 10.78 3.73
C ASP A 39 28.53 11.84 4.31
N ASN A 40 28.95 13.10 4.23
CA ASN A 40 28.20 14.27 4.69
C ASN A 40 26.88 14.50 3.92
N HIS A 41 26.71 13.95 2.70
CA HIS A 41 25.49 14.10 1.89
C HIS A 41 24.73 12.78 1.66
N ILE A 42 24.84 11.86 2.61
CA ILE A 42 24.23 10.53 2.52
C ILE A 42 22.70 10.58 2.45
N ASP A 43 22.07 11.54 3.12
CA ASP A 43 20.63 11.76 3.13
C ASP A 43 20.09 12.06 1.73
N ILE A 44 20.81 12.86 0.93
CA ILE A 44 20.47 13.17 -0.46
C ILE A 44 20.60 11.91 -1.32
N LYS A 45 21.67 11.12 -1.13
CA LYS A 45 21.89 9.88 -1.88
C LYS A 45 20.83 8.82 -1.58
N VAL A 46 20.52 8.61 -0.30
CA VAL A 46 19.44 7.70 0.15
C VAL A 46 18.10 8.18 -0.39
N THR A 47 17.82 9.48 -0.34
CA THR A 47 16.59 10.05 -0.91
C THR A 47 16.48 9.72 -2.39
N ARG A 48 17.54 9.93 -3.18
CA ARG A 48 17.55 9.63 -4.62
C ARG A 48 17.34 8.14 -4.90
N ALA A 49 18.03 7.27 -4.19
CA ALA A 49 17.90 5.82 -4.37
C ALA A 49 16.47 5.33 -4.05
N LEU A 50 15.89 5.76 -2.93
CA LEU A 50 14.51 5.42 -2.57
C LEU A 50 13.49 6.04 -3.55
N GLU A 51 13.78 7.22 -4.09
CA GLU A 51 12.93 7.89 -5.06
C GLU A 51 12.88 7.13 -6.39
N GLU A 52 14.03 6.68 -6.90
CA GLU A 52 14.12 5.84 -8.10
C GLU A 52 13.35 4.52 -7.92
N GLU A 53 13.56 3.84 -6.79
CA GLU A 53 12.87 2.59 -6.49
C GLU A 53 11.34 2.76 -6.39
N VAL A 54 10.87 3.82 -5.72
CA VAL A 54 9.43 4.11 -5.62
C VAL A 54 8.82 4.41 -6.98
N ARG A 55 9.53 5.12 -7.87
CA ARG A 55 9.06 5.36 -9.25
C ARG A 55 8.91 4.07 -10.04
N LEU A 56 9.90 3.18 -9.96
CA LEU A 56 9.83 1.87 -10.61
C LEU A 56 8.66 1.05 -10.07
N MET A 57 8.43 1.07 -8.77
CA MET A 57 7.26 0.41 -8.17
C MET A 57 5.93 0.99 -8.68
N ILE A 58 5.79 2.31 -8.79
CA ILE A 58 4.57 2.94 -9.34
C ILE A 58 4.33 2.48 -10.77
N LEU A 59 5.37 2.47 -11.60
CA LEU A 59 5.28 2.06 -13.00
C LEU A 59 4.77 0.60 -13.11
N ASN A 60 5.43 -0.32 -12.41
CA ASN A 60 5.05 -1.73 -12.38
C ASN A 60 3.63 -1.94 -11.82
N ALA A 61 3.21 -1.12 -10.84
CA ALA A 61 1.86 -1.16 -10.30
C ALA A 61 0.80 -0.82 -11.34
N LYS A 62 1.07 0.21 -12.15
CA LYS A 62 0.15 0.71 -13.18
C LYS A 62 0.03 -0.29 -14.34
N GLU A 63 1.15 -0.85 -14.80
CA GLU A 63 1.16 -1.88 -15.85
C GLU A 63 0.37 -3.13 -15.41
N LYS A 64 0.70 -3.68 -14.23
CA LYS A 64 -0.01 -4.86 -13.70
C LYS A 64 -1.50 -4.60 -13.47
N GLN A 65 -1.84 -3.36 -13.12
CA GLN A 65 -3.23 -2.96 -12.99
C GLN A 65 -3.94 -3.03 -14.35
N GLU A 66 -3.37 -2.44 -15.39
CA GLU A 66 -3.92 -2.46 -16.75
C GLU A 66 -4.22 -3.89 -17.22
N ASP A 67 -3.28 -4.81 -17.04
CA ASP A 67 -3.47 -6.23 -17.37
C ASP A 67 -4.68 -6.85 -16.67
N LEU A 68 -4.86 -6.56 -15.37
CA LEU A 68 -5.99 -7.05 -14.59
C LEU A 68 -7.32 -6.43 -15.02
N PHE A 69 -7.31 -5.16 -15.46
CA PHE A 69 -8.50 -4.51 -16.01
C PHE A 69 -8.90 -5.12 -17.33
N ASP A 70 -7.96 -5.43 -18.20
CA ASP A 70 -8.22 -6.09 -19.48
C ASP A 70 -8.77 -7.51 -19.27
N GLU A 71 -8.17 -8.28 -18.35
CA GLU A 71 -8.68 -9.59 -17.94
C GLU A 71 -10.11 -9.48 -17.38
N ALA A 72 -10.37 -8.48 -16.52
CA ALA A 72 -11.68 -8.24 -15.95
C ALA A 72 -12.72 -7.83 -17.01
N ARG A 73 -12.31 -7.06 -18.03
CA ARG A 73 -13.18 -6.64 -19.12
C ARG A 73 -13.57 -7.83 -20.00
N ILE A 74 -12.62 -8.72 -20.30
CA ILE A 74 -12.84 -9.95 -21.05
C ILE A 74 -13.73 -10.91 -20.24
N ALA A 75 -13.41 -11.15 -18.98
CA ALA A 75 -14.20 -12.00 -18.09
C ALA A 75 -15.61 -11.43 -17.86
N GLY A 76 -15.71 -10.11 -17.68
CA GLY A 76 -16.96 -9.37 -17.50
C GLY A 76 -17.88 -9.43 -18.71
N SER A 77 -17.35 -9.40 -19.95
CA SER A 77 -18.16 -9.63 -21.16
C SER A 77 -18.79 -11.02 -21.14
N ASN A 78 -17.99 -12.05 -20.84
CA ASN A 78 -18.49 -13.43 -20.78
C ASN A 78 -19.49 -13.66 -19.64
N VAL A 79 -19.31 -12.98 -18.50
CA VAL A 79 -20.21 -13.07 -17.34
C VAL A 79 -21.47 -12.21 -17.53
N MET A 80 -21.39 -11.03 -18.15
CA MET A 80 -22.58 -10.20 -18.43
C MET A 80 -23.50 -10.83 -19.46
N ASP A 81 -22.96 -11.53 -20.46
CA ASP A 81 -23.77 -12.30 -21.41
C ASP A 81 -24.54 -13.43 -20.68
N VAL A 82 -23.90 -14.13 -19.74
CA VAL A 82 -24.52 -15.19 -18.91
C VAL A 82 -25.54 -14.61 -17.90
N ILE A 83 -25.21 -13.49 -17.26
CA ILE A 83 -26.09 -12.80 -16.30
C ILE A 83 -27.29 -12.17 -17.01
N ALA A 84 -27.12 -11.55 -18.19
CA ALA A 84 -28.23 -11.00 -18.97
C ALA A 84 -29.21 -12.10 -19.41
N GLU A 85 -28.72 -13.32 -19.65
CA GLU A 85 -29.56 -14.48 -19.92
C GLU A 85 -30.27 -15.01 -18.67
N GLN A 86 -29.62 -14.99 -17.50
CA GLN A 86 -30.24 -15.36 -16.21
C GLN A 86 -31.21 -14.29 -15.67
N GLN A 87 -30.91 -13.00 -15.82
CA GLN A 87 -31.74 -11.88 -15.38
C GLN A 87 -32.98 -11.70 -16.24
N ARG A 88 -32.92 -12.03 -17.55
CA ARG A 88 -34.14 -12.16 -18.38
C ARG A 88 -35.12 -13.20 -17.86
N ARG A 89 -34.67 -14.16 -17.03
CA ARG A 89 -35.54 -15.14 -16.36
C ARG A 89 -36.05 -14.67 -14.98
N TYR A 90 -35.51 -13.58 -14.42
CA TYR A 90 -35.77 -13.12 -13.05
C TYR A 90 -36.29 -11.67 -12.97
N SER A 91 -36.64 -11.06 -14.11
CA SER A 91 -37.23 -9.73 -14.16
C SER A 91 -38.68 -9.76 -13.68
N ASP A 92 -38.90 -9.70 -12.36
CA ASP A 92 -40.19 -9.21 -11.87
C ASP A 92 -40.16 -8.50 -10.51
N THR A 93 -39.09 -8.55 -9.70
CA THR A 93 -39.14 -7.83 -8.42
C THR A 93 -37.82 -7.18 -7.99
N LYS A 94 -37.92 -5.84 -7.91
CA LYS A 94 -37.26 -4.90 -6.99
C LYS A 94 -35.93 -4.28 -7.42
N ASP A 95 -35.96 -2.95 -7.39
CA ASP A 95 -34.85 -2.01 -7.41
C ASP A 95 -33.70 -2.49 -6.50
N HIS A 96 -32.64 -3.04 -7.11
CA HIS A 96 -31.39 -3.23 -6.40
C HIS A 96 -30.59 -1.92 -6.44
N PRO A 97 -30.26 -1.32 -5.28
CA PRO A 97 -29.43 -0.14 -5.26
C PRO A 97 -28.04 -0.52 -5.79
N VAL A 98 -27.70 0.01 -6.96
CA VAL A 98 -26.36 -0.11 -7.55
C VAL A 98 -25.36 0.47 -6.54
N LEU A 99 -24.46 -0.37 -6.01
CA LEU A 99 -23.38 0.09 -5.15
C LEU A 99 -22.47 1.01 -5.95
N ARG A 100 -22.74 2.32 -5.91
CA ARG A 100 -21.90 3.35 -6.54
C ARG A 100 -20.71 3.65 -5.64
N CYS A 101 -19.73 2.77 -5.60
CA CYS A 101 -18.43 3.11 -5.05
C CYS A 101 -17.58 3.73 -6.16
N THR A 102 -17.51 5.06 -6.20
CA THR A 102 -16.64 5.77 -7.14
C THR A 102 -15.27 5.98 -6.49
N LEU A 103 -14.25 5.28 -6.98
CA LEU A 103 -12.89 5.49 -6.55
C LEU A 103 -12.46 6.92 -6.92
N VAL A 104 -12.28 7.78 -5.92
CA VAL A 104 -11.79 9.16 -6.12
C VAL A 104 -10.31 9.07 -6.50
N HIS A 105 -9.90 9.62 -7.64
CA HIS A 105 -8.53 9.54 -8.19
C HIS A 105 -8.04 8.11 -8.52
N PRO A 106 -8.64 7.41 -9.50
CA PRO A 106 -8.24 6.03 -9.85
C PRO A 106 -6.80 5.90 -10.35
N GLU A 107 -6.17 6.99 -10.78
CA GLU A 107 -4.80 7.06 -11.28
C GLU A 107 -3.72 6.89 -10.21
N LYS A 108 -4.06 7.14 -8.93
CA LYS A 108 -3.08 7.08 -7.84
C LYS A 108 -2.87 5.64 -7.35
N VAL A 109 -1.66 5.30 -6.92
CA VAL A 109 -1.32 3.96 -6.40
C VAL A 109 -1.22 4.03 -4.87
N LEU A 110 -1.46 2.91 -4.17
CA LEU A 110 -1.04 2.78 -2.78
C LEU A 110 0.31 2.09 -2.73
N THR A 111 1.27 2.71 -2.04
CA THR A 111 2.65 2.18 -2.00
C THR A 111 3.19 2.17 -0.57
N ARG A 112 3.83 1.08 -0.16
CA ARG A 112 4.51 1.01 1.14
C ARG A 112 5.86 0.32 1.04
N VAL A 113 6.92 1.05 1.35
CA VAL A 113 8.30 0.56 1.31
C VAL A 113 8.82 0.37 2.72
N ARG A 114 9.27 -0.83 3.05
CA ARG A 114 9.94 -1.14 4.33
C ARG A 114 11.43 -0.92 4.15
N VAL A 115 12.00 0.02 4.89
CA VAL A 115 13.42 0.39 4.78
C VAL A 115 14.16 -0.08 6.02
N GLU A 116 15.08 -1.02 5.85
CA GLU A 116 16.06 -1.34 6.89
C GLU A 116 17.20 -0.31 6.84
N HIS A 117 17.33 0.49 7.89
CA HIS A 117 18.25 1.64 7.93
C HIS A 117 19.39 1.47 8.95
N SER A 118 19.84 0.23 9.19
CA SER A 118 20.95 -0.04 10.10
C SER A 118 22.22 0.69 9.65
N GLY A 119 22.63 1.72 10.41
CA GLY A 119 23.80 2.56 10.10
C GLY A 119 23.51 3.80 9.24
N PHE A 120 22.25 4.11 8.95
CA PHE A 120 21.85 5.28 8.16
C PHE A 120 20.86 6.15 8.94
N SER A 121 20.78 7.45 8.63
CA SER A 121 19.76 8.35 9.18
C SER A 121 18.40 8.11 8.50
N THR A 122 17.32 8.34 9.24
CA THR A 122 15.95 8.25 8.69
C THR A 122 15.56 9.53 7.97
N LEU A 123 14.77 9.42 6.91
CA LEU A 123 14.21 10.57 6.20
C LEU A 123 12.84 10.97 6.77
N ASN A 124 12.44 12.22 6.53
CA ASN A 124 11.09 12.67 6.83
C ASN A 124 10.13 12.21 5.73
N ASN A 125 9.15 11.38 6.11
CA ASN A 125 8.16 10.83 5.19
C ASN A 125 7.32 11.89 4.46
N GLN A 126 6.92 12.98 5.13
CA GLN A 126 6.10 14.02 4.50
C GLN A 126 6.91 14.77 3.42
N ARG A 127 8.17 15.09 3.71
CA ARG A 127 9.06 15.76 2.73
C ARG A 127 9.34 14.86 1.53
N PHE A 128 9.53 13.56 1.77
CA PHE A 128 9.69 12.58 0.70
C PHE A 128 8.40 12.43 -0.13
N GLY A 129 7.27 12.31 0.56
CA GLY A 129 5.94 12.13 -0.01
C GLY A 129 5.43 13.30 -0.85
N ALA A 130 5.87 14.52 -0.55
CA ALA A 130 5.54 15.71 -1.33
C ALA A 130 5.88 15.57 -2.82
N LYS A 131 6.89 14.75 -3.17
CA LYS A 131 7.28 14.47 -4.56
C LYS A 131 6.29 13.59 -5.33
N PHE A 132 5.37 12.91 -4.63
CA PHE A 132 4.50 11.87 -5.18
C PHE A 132 3.00 12.13 -4.94
N VAL A 133 2.61 13.36 -4.61
CA VAL A 133 1.21 13.71 -4.25
C VAL A 133 0.22 13.39 -5.37
N ASP A 134 0.65 13.52 -6.62
CA ASP A 134 -0.20 13.27 -7.79
C ASP A 134 -0.21 11.82 -8.24
N GLU A 135 0.72 10.99 -7.75
CA GLU A 135 0.89 9.61 -8.18
C GLU A 135 0.52 8.59 -7.10
N ILE A 136 0.68 8.93 -5.82
CA ILE A 136 0.47 8.05 -4.68
C ILE A 136 -0.66 8.59 -3.80
N ALA A 137 -1.61 7.72 -3.45
CA ALA A 137 -2.75 8.09 -2.61
C ALA A 137 -2.37 8.26 -1.12
N ASN A 138 -1.33 7.54 -0.67
CA ASN A 138 -0.79 7.61 0.71
C ASN A 138 0.57 8.33 0.77
N SER A 139 0.67 9.54 0.20
CA SER A 139 1.91 10.31 0.09
C SER A 139 2.68 10.47 1.41
N ASP A 140 2.00 10.74 2.53
CA ASP A 140 2.64 10.94 3.84
C ASP A 140 3.21 9.65 4.47
N ASN A 141 2.86 8.49 3.92
CA ASN A 141 3.05 7.20 4.55
C ASN A 141 3.65 6.17 3.59
N ILE A 142 4.56 6.60 2.70
CA ILE A 142 5.23 5.72 1.75
C ILE A 142 6.28 4.86 2.43
N LEU A 143 7.11 5.44 3.30
CA LEU A 143 8.27 4.75 3.90
C LEU A 143 7.97 4.26 5.33
N LEU A 144 8.39 3.04 5.65
CA LEU A 144 8.43 2.48 7.00
C LEU A 144 9.86 2.13 7.36
N PHE A 145 10.49 2.96 8.17
CA PHE A 145 11.84 2.70 8.67
C PHE A 145 11.82 1.68 9.81
N HIS A 146 12.72 0.71 9.73
CA HIS A 146 12.97 -0.25 10.81
C HIS A 146 14.46 -0.60 10.89
N ARG A 147 14.88 -1.13 12.03
CA ARG A 147 16.25 -1.63 12.23
C ARG A 147 16.18 -3.13 12.50
N LYS A 148 17.15 -3.87 11.98
CA LYS A 148 17.28 -5.29 12.30
C LYS A 148 17.56 -5.43 13.79
N LYS A 149 16.71 -6.16 14.50
CA LYS A 149 16.96 -6.49 15.92
C LYS A 149 18.18 -7.41 15.97
N SER A 150 19.25 -6.98 16.63
CA SER A 150 20.31 -7.92 17.00
C SER A 150 19.73 -8.88 18.03
N LEU A 151 19.95 -10.18 17.84
CA LEU A 151 19.51 -11.23 18.78
C LEU A 151 20.11 -11.08 20.19
N ALA A 152 21.00 -10.10 20.40
CA ALA A 152 21.70 -9.83 21.65
C ALA A 152 21.11 -8.68 22.50
N ALA A 153 20.08 -7.95 22.04
CA ALA A 153 19.59 -6.74 22.71
C ALA A 153 18.09 -6.80 23.07
N GLY A 154 17.71 -7.78 23.88
CA GLY A 154 16.47 -7.73 24.65
C GLY A 154 16.67 -6.95 25.95
N GLY A 155 16.78 -5.61 25.86
CA GLY A 155 17.00 -4.75 27.03
C GLY A 155 16.44 -3.34 26.87
N ALA A 156 15.43 -3.04 27.69
CA ALA A 156 14.97 -1.71 28.10
C ALA A 156 14.44 -0.73 27.02
N SER A 157 13.11 -0.76 26.78
CA SER A 157 12.36 0.46 26.47
C SER A 157 11.87 1.09 27.77
N GLY A 158 12.38 2.28 28.09
CA GLY A 158 12.29 2.96 29.39
C GLY A 158 10.90 3.44 29.86
N PRO A 159 10.83 3.98 31.10
CA PRO A 159 9.57 4.28 31.77
C PRO A 159 8.94 5.58 31.24
N ARG A 160 7.62 5.55 31.01
CA ARG A 160 6.81 6.75 30.79
C ARG A 160 6.69 7.51 32.11
N GLY A 161 7.19 8.75 32.15
CA GLY A 161 7.15 9.61 33.34
C GLY A 161 5.71 9.87 33.82
N SER A 162 5.42 9.48 35.05
CA SER A 162 4.26 9.94 35.80
C SER A 162 4.52 11.36 36.30
N LYS A 163 3.72 12.34 35.87
CA LYS A 163 3.71 13.68 36.47
C LYS A 163 3.18 13.60 37.89
N SER A 164 3.96 14.09 38.85
CA SER A 164 3.68 14.15 40.28
C SER A 164 2.58 15.16 40.60
N ALA A 165 1.55 14.74 41.34
CA ALA A 165 0.61 15.63 42.01
C ALA A 165 1.24 16.11 43.32
N ALA A 166 1.43 17.43 43.48
CA ALA A 166 1.78 18.04 44.75
C ALA A 166 0.72 19.07 45.11
N GLY A 167 -0.20 18.67 45.99
CA GLY A 167 -1.11 19.57 46.68
C GLY A 167 -0.34 20.37 47.74
N ARG A 168 -0.66 21.65 47.86
CA ARG A 168 -0.22 22.51 48.96
C ARG A 168 -1.45 23.26 49.46
N LYS A 169 -2.02 22.80 50.58
CA LYS A 169 -2.98 23.55 51.41
C LYS A 169 -2.31 23.80 52.75
N MET A 170 -2.28 25.07 53.17
CA MET A 170 -1.98 25.53 54.52
C MET A 170 -2.99 26.64 54.76
N ASP A 171 -4.01 26.33 55.58
CA ASP A 171 -4.81 27.25 56.37
C ASP A 171 -4.98 26.57 57.74
#